data_AF-A0A0A3I5J8-F1
#
_entry.id   AF-A0A0A3I5J8-F1
#
_cell.length_a   1.000
_cell.length_b   1.000
_cell.length_c   1.000
_cell.angle_alpha   90.00
_cell.angle_beta   90.00
_cell.angle_gamma   90.00
#
_symmetry.space_group_name_H-M   'P 1'
#
loop_
_entity.id
_entity.type
_entity.pdbx_description
1 polymer ?
#
loop_
_entity_poly.entity_id
_entity_poly.type
_entity_poly.pdbx_seq_one_letter_code
_entity_poly.pdbx_strand_id
1 'polypeptide(L)'
;MTTLQQQIQQLALQLEQLASQVEEPVVPKNEIDIERILLEAQQFPFEYHLAENQDDYVKSIYLQTLLTVMNYVESEMEERYRLVAQIHYAFKLPEDFTKFIQKSKMITLHDMQQFYQVMKENDLTDVFLIDLLMLLGIKQEQETVNYVTELIASLDISEQHFLKACKVVSGLLKVDHHQLKTIFLQDNTFQSSCGHYLMVIDSYFAPRVYIEGDGETEVNLLDLHTDRLLLKNVCLVIPEAITLSDLKELTLDHCDIKSERLNLTIEKVESVSLSNLRFNQCEVIEFINIKNSNTVKVSNLGLNYKKIYTDYLFDIQDVNELTVQNTEFEYVDVYSNQNNIFGDGRQFFQKEAAFFKVKEVKKITESNNKITDCKIHSNFMGFYNEFYQLTNLIYQK
;
A
#
# COMPACT_ATOMS: atom_id res chain seq x y z
N MET A 1 22.55 14.12 -31.38
CA MET A 1 23.12 14.49 -30.06
C MET A 1 22.76 15.91 -29.65
N THR A 2 22.72 16.90 -30.54
CA THR A 2 22.33 18.30 -30.23
C THR A 2 20.87 18.50 -29.80
N THR A 3 19.95 17.59 -30.15
CA THR A 3 18.52 17.72 -29.85
C THR A 3 18.15 17.39 -28.41
N LEU A 4 18.75 16.34 -27.82
CA LEU A 4 18.47 15.91 -26.45
C LEU A 4 18.98 16.91 -25.42
N GLN A 5 20.20 17.44 -25.60
CA GLN A 5 20.75 18.49 -24.72
C GLN A 5 19.89 19.77 -24.74
N GLN A 6 19.40 20.19 -25.91
CA GLN A 6 18.53 21.35 -26.03
C GLN A 6 17.17 21.13 -25.36
N GLN A 7 16.61 19.93 -25.47
CA GLN A 7 15.36 19.56 -24.78
C GLN A 7 15.56 19.49 -23.26
N ILE A 8 16.67 18.92 -22.78
CA ILE A 8 17.01 18.89 -21.36
C ILE A 8 17.13 20.32 -20.83
N GLN A 9 17.80 21.22 -21.55
CA GLN A 9 17.89 22.64 -21.18
C GLN A 9 16.52 23.34 -21.17
N GLN A 10 15.63 23.04 -22.12
CA GLN A 10 14.28 23.61 -22.12
C GLN A 10 13.41 23.07 -20.97
N LEU A 11 13.53 21.78 -20.65
CA LEU A 11 12.82 21.12 -19.55
C LEU A 11 13.33 21.56 -18.19
N ALA A 12 14.64 21.73 -18.07
CA ALA A 12 15.28 22.37 -16.94
C ALA A 12 14.56 23.73 -16.71
N LEU A 13 14.56 24.61 -17.70
CA LEU A 13 13.93 25.93 -17.58
C LEU A 13 12.45 25.88 -17.12
N GLN A 14 11.69 24.86 -17.54
CA GLN A 14 10.30 24.66 -17.10
C GLN A 14 10.20 24.20 -15.64
N LEU A 15 11.09 23.31 -15.20
CA LEU A 15 11.14 22.81 -13.83
C LEU A 15 11.58 23.93 -12.85
N GLU A 16 12.47 24.84 -13.25
CA GLU A 16 12.87 26.01 -12.45
C GLU A 16 11.71 26.97 -12.20
N GLN A 17 10.92 27.24 -13.24
CA GLN A 17 9.70 28.07 -13.14
C GLN A 17 8.65 27.46 -12.21
N LEU A 18 8.68 26.15 -12.00
CA LEU A 18 7.79 25.45 -11.08
C LEU A 18 8.31 25.48 -9.64
N ALA A 19 9.61 25.26 -9.44
CA ALA A 19 10.24 25.35 -8.13
C ALA A 19 10.11 26.76 -7.50
N SER A 20 10.31 27.81 -8.32
CA SER A 20 10.17 29.21 -7.87
C SER A 20 8.74 29.62 -7.48
N GLN A 21 7.72 28.85 -7.85
CA GLN A 21 6.33 29.09 -7.42
C GLN A 21 6.02 28.50 -6.04
N VAL A 22 6.96 27.76 -5.44
CA VAL A 22 6.81 27.06 -4.16
C VAL A 22 7.67 27.66 -3.04
N GLU A 23 8.62 28.56 -3.36
CA GLU A 23 9.57 29.09 -2.36
C GLU A 23 8.97 30.15 -1.41
N GLU A 24 9.05 29.88 -0.11
CA GLU A 24 9.16 30.91 0.94
C GLU A 24 10.60 31.49 0.95
N PRO A 25 10.81 32.75 1.35
CA PRO A 25 12.13 33.38 1.30
C PRO A 25 13.12 32.74 2.28
N VAL A 26 14.16 32.09 1.77
CA VAL A 26 15.24 31.49 2.57
C VAL A 26 16.28 32.55 2.97
N VAL A 27 16.47 32.71 4.28
CA VAL A 27 17.57 33.49 4.86
C VAL A 27 18.82 32.60 4.85
N PRO A 28 19.97 33.06 4.31
CA PRO A 28 21.17 32.22 4.22
C PRO A 28 21.72 31.94 5.63
N LYS A 29 21.70 30.67 6.03
CA LYS A 29 22.49 30.14 7.17
C LYS A 29 23.75 29.50 6.60
N ASN A 30 24.91 29.88 7.15
CA ASN A 30 26.26 29.56 6.66
C ASN A 30 26.81 28.17 7.03
N GLU A 31 25.96 27.15 7.24
CA GLU A 31 26.45 25.77 7.36
C GLU A 31 25.28 24.78 7.22
N ILE A 32 25.43 23.76 6.37
CA ILE A 32 24.44 22.67 6.26
C ILE A 32 24.47 21.84 7.54
N ASP A 33 23.38 21.85 8.29
CA ASP A 33 23.19 21.04 9.49
C ASP A 33 22.80 19.59 9.12
N ILE A 34 23.81 18.77 8.82
CA ILE A 34 23.61 17.37 8.43
C ILE A 34 22.92 16.56 9.54
N GLU A 35 23.18 16.86 10.81
CA GLU A 35 22.54 16.14 11.93
C GLU A 35 21.03 16.37 11.94
N ARG A 36 20.60 17.62 11.78
CA ARG A 36 19.17 17.95 11.63
C ARG A 36 18.54 17.25 10.43
N ILE A 37 19.20 17.29 9.27
CA ILE A 37 18.69 16.63 8.06
C ILE A 37 18.49 15.13 8.29
N LEU A 38 19.45 14.48 8.96
CA LEU A 38 19.35 13.05 9.26
C LEU A 38 18.20 12.76 10.22
N LEU A 39 18.00 13.59 11.25
CA LEU A 39 16.86 13.44 12.16
C LEU A 39 15.52 13.59 11.44
N GLU A 40 15.40 14.55 10.53
CA GLU A 40 14.19 14.74 9.71
C GLU A 40 13.97 13.56 8.75
N ALA A 41 15.03 13.11 8.09
CA ALA A 41 14.97 11.98 7.15
C ALA A 41 14.62 10.66 7.85
N GLN A 42 15.04 10.47 9.10
CA GLN A 42 14.66 9.32 9.91
C GLN A 42 13.16 9.27 10.20
N GLN A 43 12.50 10.43 10.35
CA GLN A 43 11.06 10.52 10.62
C GLN A 43 10.23 10.23 9.36
N PHE A 44 10.79 10.49 8.18
CA PHE A 44 10.11 10.34 6.89
C PHE A 44 11.01 9.63 5.86
N PRO A 45 11.38 8.36 6.07
CA PRO A 45 12.24 7.63 5.13
C PRO A 45 11.48 7.33 3.83
N PHE A 46 12.22 7.24 2.72
CA PHE A 46 11.67 6.80 1.44
C PHE A 46 11.57 5.27 1.37
N GLU A 47 10.64 4.74 2.15
CA GLU A 47 10.32 3.30 2.15
C GLU A 47 9.97 2.82 0.73
N TYR A 48 10.24 1.53 0.45
CA TYR A 48 9.91 0.87 -0.81
C TYR A 48 10.68 1.39 -2.03
N HIS A 49 11.76 2.14 -1.81
CA HIS A 49 12.70 2.47 -2.86
C HIS A 49 13.23 1.16 -3.50
N LEU A 50 13.23 1.05 -4.84
CA LEU A 50 13.58 -0.21 -5.52
C LEU A 50 14.98 -0.74 -5.17
N ALA A 51 15.93 0.17 -4.95
CA ALA A 51 17.29 -0.18 -4.52
C ALA A 51 17.41 -0.64 -3.04
N GLU A 52 16.37 -0.50 -2.19
CA GLU A 52 16.39 -0.97 -0.79
C GLU A 52 16.62 -2.49 -0.68
N ASN A 53 16.20 -3.27 -1.67
CA ASN A 53 16.32 -4.74 -1.63
C ASN A 53 17.63 -5.27 -2.22
N GLN A 54 18.51 -4.37 -2.68
CA GLN A 54 19.78 -4.74 -3.28
C GLN A 54 20.86 -5.00 -2.22
N ASP A 55 21.97 -5.57 -2.63
CA ASP A 55 23.10 -5.73 -1.73
C ASP A 55 23.73 -4.38 -1.34
N ASP A 56 24.51 -4.39 -0.26
CA ASP A 56 25.12 -3.18 0.30
C ASP A 56 26.08 -2.49 -0.68
N TYR A 57 26.71 -3.22 -1.60
CA TYR A 57 27.59 -2.65 -2.60
C TYR A 57 26.80 -1.85 -3.64
N VAL A 58 25.71 -2.41 -4.18
CA VAL A 58 24.80 -1.72 -5.11
C VAL A 58 24.21 -0.46 -4.47
N LYS A 59 23.72 -0.57 -3.23
CA LYS A 59 23.19 0.56 -2.46
C LYS A 59 24.22 1.65 -2.24
N SER A 60 25.45 1.27 -1.90
CA SER A 60 26.54 2.20 -1.62
C SER A 60 26.93 2.99 -2.86
N ILE A 61 27.12 2.32 -4.00
CA ILE A 61 27.51 2.99 -5.25
C ILE A 61 26.36 3.86 -5.80
N TYR A 62 25.11 3.45 -5.59
CA TYR A 62 23.91 4.25 -5.90
C TYR A 62 23.90 5.57 -5.14
N LEU A 63 23.96 5.51 -3.81
CA LEU A 63 23.97 6.72 -2.96
C LEU A 63 25.17 7.61 -3.24
N GLN A 64 26.36 7.01 -3.38
CA GLN A 64 27.57 7.76 -3.69
C GLN A 64 27.41 8.54 -5.00
N THR A 65 26.81 7.94 -6.02
CA THR A 65 26.57 8.58 -7.32
C THR A 65 25.47 9.64 -7.26
N LEU A 66 24.41 9.47 -6.45
CA LEU A 66 23.45 10.57 -6.23
C LEU A 66 24.11 11.78 -5.56
N LEU A 67 25.01 11.53 -4.60
CA LEU A 67 25.72 12.59 -3.88
C LEU A 67 26.74 13.33 -4.75
N THR A 68 27.21 12.77 -5.86
CA THR A 68 28.12 13.51 -6.76
C THR A 68 27.45 14.74 -7.37
N VAL A 69 26.13 14.70 -7.56
CA VAL A 69 25.33 15.83 -8.05
C VAL A 69 25.44 17.03 -7.10
N MET A 70 25.65 16.79 -5.80
CA MET A 70 25.82 17.85 -4.79
C MET A 70 27.19 18.51 -4.82
N ASN A 71 28.19 17.89 -5.46
CA ASN A 71 29.56 18.41 -5.49
C ASN A 71 29.76 19.55 -6.49
N TYR A 72 28.80 19.78 -7.39
CA TYR A 72 28.89 20.79 -8.47
C TYR A 72 28.12 22.08 -8.15
N VAL A 73 27.92 22.38 -6.87
CA VAL A 73 27.11 23.52 -6.43
C VAL A 73 27.84 24.31 -5.34
N GLU A 74 27.96 25.62 -5.53
CA GLU A 74 28.50 26.53 -4.51
C GLU A 74 27.46 26.89 -3.43
N SER A 75 26.16 26.76 -3.73
CA SER A 75 25.08 26.98 -2.76
C SER A 75 24.72 25.72 -1.98
N GLU A 76 24.89 25.81 -0.67
CA GLU A 76 24.48 24.85 0.36
C GLU A 76 22.97 24.56 0.32
N MET A 77 22.53 23.55 -0.45
CA MET A 77 21.11 23.22 -0.61
C MET A 77 20.70 22.02 0.25
N GLU A 78 20.19 22.35 1.43
CA GLU A 78 19.72 21.41 2.45
C GLU A 78 18.69 20.41 1.91
N GLU A 79 17.80 20.85 1.01
CA GLU A 79 16.69 20.07 0.46
C GLU A 79 17.19 18.87 -0.37
N ARG A 80 18.27 19.06 -1.13
CA ARG A 80 18.85 17.96 -1.92
C ARG A 80 19.53 16.94 -1.00
N TYR A 81 20.22 17.40 0.04
CA TYR A 81 20.77 16.51 1.07
C TYR A 81 19.66 15.76 1.81
N ARG A 82 18.54 16.42 2.11
CA ARG A 82 17.36 15.80 2.73
C ARG A 82 16.81 14.66 1.88
N LEU A 83 16.62 14.89 0.58
CA LEU A 83 16.14 13.86 -0.35
C LEU A 83 17.06 12.62 -0.33
N VAL A 84 18.37 12.81 -0.48
CA VAL A 84 19.32 11.68 -0.49
C VAL A 84 19.44 11.03 0.89
N ALA A 85 19.30 11.79 1.98
CA ALA A 85 19.28 11.26 3.33
C ALA A 85 18.06 10.33 3.56
N GLN A 86 16.88 10.68 3.02
CA GLN A 86 15.69 9.82 3.09
C GLN A 86 15.90 8.49 2.37
N ILE A 87 16.61 8.50 1.23
CA ILE A 87 17.02 7.28 0.52
C ILE A 87 18.05 6.48 1.35
N HIS A 88 19.04 7.14 1.95
CA HIS A 88 20.04 6.49 2.80
C HIS A 88 19.40 5.77 4.00
N TYR A 89 18.43 6.40 4.67
CA TYR A 89 17.68 5.77 5.75
C TYR A 89 16.89 4.55 5.27
N ALA A 90 16.26 4.63 4.11
CA ALA A 90 15.55 3.50 3.52
C ALA A 90 16.50 2.31 3.25
N PHE A 91 17.74 2.57 2.83
CA PHE A 91 18.70 1.51 2.51
C PHE A 91 19.26 0.79 3.73
N LYS A 92 19.10 1.37 4.93
CA LYS A 92 19.57 0.80 6.22
C LYS A 92 21.04 0.40 6.19
N LEU A 93 21.87 1.19 5.50
CA LEU A 93 23.30 0.91 5.41
C LEU A 93 23.98 1.13 6.77
N PRO A 94 24.96 0.29 7.14
CA PRO A 94 25.68 0.42 8.40
C PRO A 94 26.65 1.62 8.41
N GLU A 95 26.97 2.16 7.24
CA GLU A 95 27.89 3.28 7.10
C GLU A 95 27.16 4.63 7.25
N ASP A 96 27.81 5.55 7.96
CA ASP A 96 27.29 6.90 8.21
C ASP A 96 27.18 7.73 6.92
N PHE A 97 26.11 8.52 6.83
CA PHE A 97 25.80 9.37 5.67
C PHE A 97 26.95 10.33 5.34
N THR A 98 27.61 10.89 6.37
CA THR A 98 28.74 11.82 6.17
C THR A 98 29.91 11.17 5.42
N LYS A 99 30.12 9.86 5.59
CA LYS A 99 31.15 9.10 4.85
C LYS A 99 30.78 8.93 3.38
N PHE A 100 29.50 8.75 3.05
CA PHE A 100 29.06 8.73 1.66
C PHE A 100 29.28 10.08 0.97
N ILE A 101 29.04 11.19 1.68
CA ILE A 101 29.37 12.53 1.17
C ILE A 101 30.86 12.63 0.83
N GLN A 102 31.74 12.19 1.74
CA GLN A 102 33.19 12.19 1.50
C GLN A 102 33.59 11.29 0.33
N LYS A 103 33.02 10.09 0.23
CA LYS A 103 33.27 9.16 -0.87
C LYS A 103 32.82 9.70 -2.23
N SER A 104 31.70 10.43 -2.27
CA SER A 104 31.20 11.03 -3.52
C SER A 104 32.20 12.00 -4.15
N LYS A 105 33.00 12.69 -3.32
CA LYS A 105 34.05 13.63 -3.78
C LYS A 105 35.27 12.92 -4.36
N MET A 106 35.40 11.61 -4.11
CA MET A 106 36.53 10.78 -4.52
C MET A 106 36.14 9.77 -5.60
N ILE A 107 34.94 9.90 -6.19
CA ILE A 107 34.47 8.98 -7.22
C ILE A 107 35.40 9.02 -8.44
N THR A 108 35.75 7.85 -8.95
CA THR A 108 36.61 7.70 -10.13
C THR A 108 35.79 7.31 -11.35
N LEU A 109 36.41 7.41 -12.53
CA LEU A 109 35.79 6.91 -13.77
C LEU A 109 35.50 5.40 -13.69
N HIS A 110 36.34 4.63 -12.99
CA HIS A 110 36.12 3.20 -12.81
C HIS A 110 34.86 2.94 -11.98
N ASP A 111 34.66 3.70 -10.91
CA ASP A 111 33.45 3.60 -10.08
C ASP A 111 32.20 3.94 -10.89
N MET A 112 32.26 4.98 -11.73
CA MET A 112 31.15 5.32 -12.63
C MET A 112 30.83 4.22 -13.65
N GLN A 113 31.86 3.54 -14.19
CA GLN A 113 31.65 2.40 -15.10
C GLN A 113 30.98 1.23 -14.38
N GLN A 114 31.43 0.92 -13.16
CA GLN A 114 30.79 -0.09 -12.32
C GLN A 114 29.35 0.28 -12.01
N PHE A 115 29.09 1.55 -11.67
CA PHE A 115 27.76 2.06 -11.40
C PHE A 115 26.81 1.80 -12.57
N TYR A 116 27.17 2.19 -13.79
CA TYR A 116 26.30 1.99 -14.96
C TYR A 116 26.03 0.50 -15.23
N GLN A 117 27.02 -0.36 -15.04
CA GLN A 117 26.84 -1.80 -15.18
C GLN A 117 25.84 -2.33 -14.13
N VAL A 118 26.03 -1.96 -12.86
CA VAL A 118 25.16 -2.38 -11.76
C VAL A 118 23.73 -1.87 -11.93
N MET A 119 23.52 -0.64 -12.38
CA MET A 119 22.17 -0.10 -12.62
C MET A 119 21.39 -0.88 -13.67
N LYS A 120 22.10 -1.36 -14.70
CA LYS A 120 21.50 -2.16 -15.77
C LYS A 120 21.26 -3.61 -15.35
N GLU A 121 22.19 -4.22 -14.64
CA GLU A 121 22.08 -5.61 -14.18
C GLU A 121 20.99 -5.81 -13.13
N ASN A 122 20.66 -4.77 -12.36
CA ASN A 122 19.68 -4.83 -11.27
C ASN A 122 18.36 -4.10 -11.58
N ASP A 123 18.13 -3.71 -12.84
CA ASP A 123 16.92 -3.00 -13.28
C ASP A 123 16.62 -1.70 -12.49
N LEU A 124 17.67 -0.96 -12.10
CA LEU A 124 17.57 0.27 -11.30
C LEU A 124 17.61 1.56 -12.12
N THR A 125 17.75 1.45 -13.44
CA THR A 125 17.95 2.61 -14.33
C THR A 125 16.80 3.62 -14.23
N ASP A 126 15.55 3.14 -14.14
CA ASP A 126 14.37 3.99 -14.10
C ASP A 126 14.20 4.72 -12.77
N VAL A 127 14.44 4.04 -11.63
CA VAL A 127 14.39 4.69 -10.30
C VAL A 127 15.50 5.72 -10.15
N PHE A 128 16.71 5.40 -10.63
CA PHE A 128 17.83 6.34 -10.61
C PHE A 128 17.57 7.57 -11.47
N LEU A 129 16.96 7.39 -12.65
CA LEU A 129 16.54 8.50 -13.50
C LEU A 129 15.56 9.43 -12.80
N ILE A 130 14.55 8.87 -12.12
CA ILE A 130 13.57 9.66 -11.35
C ILE A 130 14.26 10.42 -10.23
N ASP A 131 15.13 9.79 -9.44
CA ASP A 131 15.85 10.44 -8.35
C ASP A 131 16.74 11.58 -8.84
N LEU A 132 17.49 11.37 -9.94
CA LEU A 132 18.30 12.42 -10.56
C LEU A 132 17.46 13.61 -11.00
N LEU A 133 16.30 13.36 -11.62
CA LEU A 133 15.40 14.40 -12.06
C LEU A 133 14.71 15.12 -10.90
N MET A 134 14.41 14.43 -9.79
CA MET A 134 13.90 15.07 -8.57
C MET A 134 14.96 15.98 -7.94
N LEU A 135 16.22 15.54 -7.87
CA LEU A 135 17.35 16.36 -7.41
C LEU A 135 17.56 17.60 -8.30
N LEU A 136 17.44 17.43 -9.61
CA LEU A 136 17.50 18.53 -10.58
C LEU A 136 16.29 19.46 -10.47
N GLY A 137 15.12 18.94 -10.10
CA GLY A 137 13.88 19.69 -9.96
C GLY A 137 13.88 20.67 -8.78
N ILE A 138 14.66 20.39 -7.72
CA ILE A 138 14.75 21.27 -6.53
C ILE A 138 15.32 22.64 -6.90
N LYS A 139 16.42 22.66 -7.67
CA LYS A 139 17.06 23.87 -8.15
C LYS A 139 17.92 23.53 -9.34
N GLN A 140 18.15 24.47 -10.25
CA GLN A 140 18.93 24.19 -11.45
C GLN A 140 20.07 25.16 -11.61
N GLU A 141 21.27 24.67 -11.36
CA GLU A 141 22.48 25.30 -11.83
C GLU A 141 22.88 24.69 -13.17
N GLN A 142 23.38 25.51 -14.09
CA GLN A 142 23.81 25.04 -15.42
C GLN A 142 24.85 23.91 -15.33
N GLU A 143 25.74 23.96 -14.35
CA GLU A 143 26.74 22.91 -14.12
C GLU A 143 26.10 21.59 -13.66
N THR A 144 25.14 21.65 -12.73
CA THR A 144 24.35 20.49 -12.31
C THR A 144 23.54 19.91 -13.46
N VAL A 145 22.89 20.75 -14.27
CA VAL A 145 22.15 20.32 -15.46
C VAL A 145 23.08 19.58 -16.43
N ASN A 146 24.27 20.13 -16.71
CA ASN A 146 25.23 19.51 -17.60
C ASN A 146 25.69 18.15 -17.04
N TYR A 147 26.02 18.08 -15.76
CA TYR A 147 26.48 16.85 -15.11
C TYR A 147 25.39 15.76 -15.11
N VAL A 148 24.16 16.11 -14.70
CA VAL A 148 23.02 15.18 -14.72
C VAL A 148 22.73 14.70 -16.15
N THR A 149 22.87 15.58 -17.15
CA THR A 149 22.73 15.20 -18.56
C THR A 149 23.75 14.16 -18.99
N GLU A 150 25.00 14.29 -18.55
CA GLU A 150 26.07 13.33 -18.84
C GLU A 150 25.81 11.96 -18.17
N LEU A 151 25.31 11.98 -16.93
CA LEU A 151 24.89 10.75 -16.23
C LEU A 151 23.77 10.04 -17.00
N ILE A 152 22.72 10.77 -17.39
CA ILE A 152 21.56 10.22 -18.11
C ILE A 152 21.94 9.70 -19.48
N ALA A 153 22.80 10.42 -20.21
CA ALA A 153 23.29 10.00 -21.52
C ALA A 153 24.05 8.67 -21.44
N SER A 154 24.68 8.37 -20.30
CA SER A 154 25.45 7.15 -20.07
C SER A 154 24.58 5.95 -19.68
N LEU A 155 23.29 6.16 -19.36
CA LEU A 155 22.33 5.11 -18.99
C LEU A 155 21.60 4.47 -20.19
N ASP A 156 21.92 4.88 -21.42
CA ASP A 156 21.31 4.34 -22.66
C ASP A 156 19.77 4.50 -22.70
N ILE A 157 19.26 5.57 -22.12
CA ILE A 157 17.83 5.88 -22.06
C ILE A 157 17.39 6.54 -23.37
N SER A 158 16.30 6.04 -23.97
CA SER A 158 15.71 6.67 -25.16
C SER A 158 15.06 8.03 -24.85
N GLU A 159 15.06 8.94 -25.83
CA GLU A 159 14.43 10.26 -25.70
C GLU A 159 12.96 10.17 -25.27
N GLN A 160 12.20 9.22 -25.81
CA GLN A 160 10.79 9.03 -25.44
C GLN A 160 10.64 8.61 -23.98
N HIS A 161 11.50 7.72 -23.50
CA HIS A 161 11.49 7.23 -22.12
C HIS A 161 11.89 8.34 -21.15
N PHE A 162 12.91 9.12 -21.52
CA PHE A 162 13.33 10.31 -20.78
C PHE A 162 12.19 11.35 -20.64
N LEU A 163 11.53 11.70 -21.76
CA LEU A 163 10.41 12.65 -21.73
C LEU A 163 9.23 12.18 -20.88
N LYS A 164 9.00 10.86 -20.79
CA LYS A 164 8.01 10.28 -19.88
C LYS A 164 8.43 10.46 -18.42
N ALA A 165 9.68 10.15 -18.07
CA ALA A 165 10.21 10.36 -16.72
C ALA A 165 10.06 11.82 -16.29
N CYS A 166 10.37 12.78 -17.18
CA CYS A 166 10.17 14.20 -16.89
C CYS A 166 8.70 14.57 -16.61
N LYS A 167 7.74 13.98 -17.33
CA LYS A 167 6.30 14.21 -17.07
C LYS A 167 5.88 13.67 -15.70
N VAL A 168 6.40 12.50 -15.31
CA VAL A 168 6.16 11.92 -13.98
C VAL A 168 6.73 12.83 -12.91
N VAL A 169 8.01 13.21 -13.01
CA VAL A 169 8.67 14.10 -12.05
C VAL A 169 7.99 15.46 -11.96
N SER A 170 7.58 16.06 -13.08
CA SER A 170 6.80 17.29 -13.06
C SER A 170 5.46 17.11 -12.33
N GLY A 171 4.80 15.96 -12.45
CA GLY A 171 3.57 15.67 -11.71
C GLY A 171 3.82 15.52 -10.21
N LEU A 172 4.91 14.84 -9.83
CA LEU A 172 5.34 14.67 -8.43
C LEU A 172 5.63 16.01 -7.77
N LEU A 173 6.45 16.86 -8.39
CA LEU A 173 6.84 18.16 -7.83
C LEU A 173 5.65 19.12 -7.71
N LYS A 174 4.63 18.99 -8.56
CA LYS A 174 3.39 19.78 -8.50
C LYS A 174 2.34 19.20 -7.55
N VAL A 175 2.54 17.97 -7.07
CA VAL A 175 1.52 17.22 -6.33
C VAL A 175 0.21 17.12 -7.15
N ASP A 176 0.32 16.96 -8.48
CA ASP A 176 -0.84 16.90 -9.39
C ASP A 176 -1.35 15.45 -9.53
N HIS A 177 -2.21 15.06 -8.59
CA HIS A 177 -2.81 13.71 -8.54
C HIS A 177 -3.53 13.34 -9.85
N HIS A 178 -4.20 14.30 -10.51
CA HIS A 178 -4.94 14.04 -11.74
C HIS A 178 -3.98 13.76 -12.91
N GLN A 179 -2.93 14.56 -13.04
CA GLN A 179 -1.90 14.36 -14.04
C GLN A 179 -1.19 13.01 -13.84
N LEU A 180 -0.78 12.70 -12.61
CA LEU A 180 -0.11 11.43 -12.28
C LEU A 180 -1.01 10.23 -12.57
N LYS A 181 -2.28 10.28 -12.15
CA LYS A 181 -3.26 9.23 -12.46
C LYS A 181 -3.45 9.04 -13.97
N THR A 182 -3.55 10.14 -14.72
CA THR A 182 -3.70 10.07 -16.18
C THR A 182 -2.48 9.45 -16.84
N ILE A 183 -1.27 9.78 -16.38
CA ILE A 183 -0.01 9.20 -16.87
C ILE A 183 -0.01 7.68 -16.60
N PHE A 184 -0.23 7.25 -15.36
CA PHE A 184 -0.14 5.84 -14.99
C PHE A 184 -1.28 4.97 -15.54
N LEU A 185 -2.46 5.54 -15.84
CA LEU A 185 -3.52 4.84 -16.57
C LEU A 185 -3.15 4.53 -18.02
N GLN A 186 -2.32 5.37 -18.64
CA GLN A 186 -1.85 5.17 -20.01
C GLN A 186 -0.61 4.28 -20.08
N ASP A 187 0.28 4.42 -19.10
CA ASP A 187 1.57 3.74 -19.05
C ASP A 187 2.10 3.70 -17.61
N ASN A 188 2.18 2.51 -17.02
CA ASN A 188 2.60 2.31 -15.64
C ASN A 188 4.10 2.06 -15.47
N THR A 189 4.92 2.25 -16.51
CA THR A 189 6.35 1.88 -16.51
C THR A 189 7.12 2.47 -15.33
N PHE A 190 6.91 3.75 -14.99
CA PHE A 190 7.62 4.42 -13.89
C PHE A 190 6.95 4.30 -12.52
N GLN A 191 5.76 3.68 -12.43
CA GLN A 191 4.96 3.70 -11.20
C GLN A 191 5.72 3.11 -10.01
N SER A 192 6.40 1.97 -10.21
CA SER A 192 7.24 1.35 -9.18
C SER A 192 8.49 2.18 -8.86
N SER A 193 9.06 2.86 -9.86
CA SER A 193 10.27 3.69 -9.72
C SER A 193 10.04 5.00 -8.97
N CYS A 194 8.80 5.46 -8.86
CA CYS A 194 8.46 6.64 -8.07
C CYS A 194 7.54 6.33 -6.88
N GLY A 195 7.35 5.05 -6.53
CA GLY A 195 6.44 4.63 -5.46
C GLY A 195 6.75 5.31 -4.12
N HIS A 196 8.03 5.47 -3.78
CA HIS A 196 8.47 6.15 -2.57
C HIS A 196 8.11 7.64 -2.53
N TYR A 197 8.17 8.35 -3.67
CA TYR A 197 7.72 9.74 -3.76
C TYR A 197 6.19 9.84 -3.73
N LEU A 198 5.51 8.93 -4.41
CA LEU A 198 4.06 8.96 -4.49
C LEU A 198 3.41 8.70 -3.12
N MET A 199 4.03 7.89 -2.25
CA MET A 199 3.54 7.66 -0.88
C MET A 199 3.57 8.91 0.00
N VAL A 200 4.47 9.86 -0.28
CA VAL A 200 4.49 11.17 0.40
C VAL A 200 3.32 12.04 -0.07
N ILE A 201 2.83 11.81 -1.28
CA ILE A 201 1.76 12.59 -1.93
C ILE A 201 0.38 12.00 -1.62
N ASP A 202 0.19 10.68 -1.74
CA ASP A 202 -1.10 10.00 -1.59
C ASP A 202 -0.93 8.48 -1.38
N SER A 203 -1.75 7.89 -0.51
CA SER A 203 -1.79 6.43 -0.31
C SER A 203 -2.20 5.69 -1.59
N TYR A 204 -2.96 6.33 -2.49
CA TYR A 204 -3.45 5.81 -3.79
C TYR A 204 -2.42 5.15 -4.69
N PHE A 205 -1.16 5.54 -4.54
CA PHE A 205 -0.09 5.05 -5.38
C PHE A 205 0.78 3.99 -4.69
N ALA A 206 0.48 3.62 -3.43
CA ALA A 206 1.22 2.61 -2.70
C ALA A 206 0.96 1.21 -3.31
N PRO A 207 2.00 0.50 -3.81
CA PRO A 207 1.88 -0.88 -4.32
C PRO A 207 1.61 -1.89 -3.19
N ARG A 208 1.74 -1.43 -1.94
CA ARG A 208 1.36 -2.15 -0.75
C ARG A 208 1.18 -1.15 0.37
N VAL A 209 0.10 -1.28 1.14
CA VAL A 209 -0.04 -0.63 2.44
C VAL A 209 0.20 -1.69 3.50
N TYR A 210 1.22 -1.49 4.33
CA TYR A 210 1.44 -2.27 5.55
C TYR A 210 1.34 -1.36 6.76
N ILE A 211 0.35 -1.62 7.63
CA ILE A 211 0.21 -0.91 8.90
C ILE A 211 0.20 -1.94 10.02
N GLU A 212 1.21 -1.86 10.89
CA GLU A 212 1.26 -2.61 12.14
C GLU A 212 1.09 -1.65 13.31
N GLY A 213 -0.02 -1.75 14.00
CA GLY A 213 -0.36 -0.88 15.13
C GLY A 213 -0.04 -1.51 16.48
N ASP A 214 -0.44 -0.79 17.52
CA ASP A 214 -0.40 -1.18 18.93
C ASP A 214 -1.71 -1.82 19.44
N GLY A 215 -2.71 -1.95 18.57
CA GLY A 215 -4.07 -2.40 18.90
C GLY A 215 -5.06 -1.26 19.14
N GLU A 216 -4.56 -0.04 19.38
CA GLU A 216 -5.36 1.18 19.57
C GLU A 216 -5.33 2.07 18.32
N THR A 217 -4.30 1.91 17.48
CA THR A 217 -4.14 2.61 16.21
C THR A 217 -5.39 2.45 15.34
N GLU A 218 -6.14 3.54 15.18
CA GLU A 218 -7.35 3.56 14.36
C GLU A 218 -6.99 3.72 12.87
N VAL A 219 -7.53 2.82 12.05
CA VAL A 219 -7.35 2.82 10.60
C VAL A 219 -8.72 2.82 9.94
N ASN A 220 -8.99 3.84 9.14
CA ASN A 220 -10.17 3.92 8.30
C ASN A 220 -9.87 3.29 6.93
N LEU A 221 -10.58 2.21 6.59
CA LEU A 221 -10.37 1.49 5.33
C LEU A 221 -10.71 2.33 4.09
N LEU A 222 -11.53 3.38 4.23
CA LEU A 222 -11.86 4.29 3.11
C LEU A 222 -10.69 5.16 2.67
N ASP A 223 -9.72 5.39 3.56
CA ASP A 223 -8.58 6.28 3.32
C ASP A 223 -7.40 5.54 2.69
N LEU A 224 -7.56 4.24 2.42
CA LEU A 224 -6.52 3.36 1.90
C LEU A 224 -6.82 2.96 0.45
N HIS A 225 -5.89 3.28 -0.43
CA HIS A 225 -6.01 3.01 -1.86
C HIS A 225 -4.74 2.28 -2.35
N THR A 226 -4.77 0.94 -2.41
CA THR A 226 -3.61 0.11 -2.77
C THR A 226 -4.06 -1.14 -3.52
N ASP A 227 -3.17 -1.86 -4.21
CA ASP A 227 -3.46 -3.21 -4.72
C ASP A 227 -3.10 -4.32 -3.72
N ARG A 228 -2.36 -4.02 -2.64
CA ARG A 228 -2.03 -4.99 -1.57
C ARG A 228 -2.17 -4.36 -0.19
N LEU A 229 -3.16 -4.78 0.57
CA LEU A 229 -3.44 -4.24 1.90
C LEU A 229 -3.12 -5.26 2.99
N LEU A 230 -2.21 -4.93 3.90
CA LEU A 230 -1.86 -5.77 5.05
C LEU A 230 -1.93 -4.94 6.33
N LEU A 231 -2.92 -5.22 7.16
CA LEU A 231 -3.17 -4.53 8.41
C LEU A 231 -3.00 -5.51 9.57
N LYS A 232 -2.20 -5.12 10.57
CA LYS A 232 -1.89 -5.97 11.72
C LYS A 232 -2.01 -5.22 13.04
N ASN A 233 -2.68 -5.81 14.02
CA ASN A 233 -2.80 -5.23 15.36
C ASN A 233 -3.31 -3.77 15.35
N VAL A 234 -4.39 -3.52 14.61
CA VAL A 234 -5.02 -2.18 14.46
C VAL A 234 -6.51 -2.24 14.78
N CYS A 235 -7.09 -1.10 15.11
CA CYS A 235 -8.54 -0.92 15.22
C CYS A 235 -9.10 -0.44 13.86
N LEU A 236 -9.87 -1.28 13.18
CA LEU A 236 -10.47 -0.95 11.89
C LEU A 236 -11.78 -0.19 12.10
N VAL A 237 -11.81 1.07 11.68
CA VAL A 237 -13.01 1.90 11.71
C VAL A 237 -13.78 1.71 10.41
N ILE A 238 -14.98 1.11 10.51
CA ILE A 238 -15.87 0.86 9.38
C ILE A 238 -17.19 1.61 9.63
N PRO A 239 -17.31 2.86 9.15
CA PRO A 239 -18.43 3.74 9.50
C PRO A 239 -19.75 3.32 8.82
N GLU A 240 -19.70 2.76 7.62
CA GLU A 240 -20.88 2.31 6.84
C GLU A 240 -20.53 1.05 6.03
N ALA A 241 -21.44 0.63 5.13
CA ALA A 241 -21.18 -0.44 4.18
C ALA A 241 -20.00 -0.09 3.26
N ILE A 242 -18.93 -0.89 3.34
CA ILE A 242 -17.72 -0.69 2.54
C ILE A 242 -17.52 -1.84 1.55
N THR A 243 -17.05 -1.49 0.36
CA THR A 243 -16.61 -2.46 -0.66
C THR A 243 -15.12 -2.27 -0.92
N LEU A 244 -14.33 -3.32 -0.67
CA LEU A 244 -12.94 -3.43 -1.09
C LEU A 244 -12.91 -4.23 -2.39
N SER A 245 -12.50 -3.59 -3.49
CA SER A 245 -12.46 -4.23 -4.81
C SER A 245 -11.10 -4.14 -5.49
N ASP A 246 -10.86 -5.08 -6.41
CA ASP A 246 -9.74 -5.06 -7.36
C ASP A 246 -8.33 -5.06 -6.71
N LEU A 247 -8.22 -5.69 -5.54
CA LEU A 247 -6.94 -5.91 -4.83
C LEU A 247 -6.27 -7.21 -5.29
N LYS A 248 -4.94 -7.26 -5.32
CA LYS A 248 -4.20 -8.53 -5.38
C LYS A 248 -4.22 -9.24 -4.03
N GLU A 249 -4.06 -8.50 -2.93
CA GLU A 249 -3.92 -9.11 -1.60
C GLU A 249 -4.62 -8.29 -0.52
N LEU A 250 -5.36 -8.96 0.35
CA LEU A 250 -5.93 -8.39 1.57
C LEU A 250 -5.59 -9.30 2.76
N THR A 251 -4.82 -8.79 3.72
CA THR A 251 -4.56 -9.45 5.00
C THR A 251 -5.01 -8.56 6.15
N LEU A 252 -5.93 -9.07 6.96
CA LEU A 252 -6.34 -8.47 8.22
C LEU A 252 -5.96 -9.44 9.34
N ASP A 253 -4.97 -9.09 10.17
CA ASP A 253 -4.46 -9.96 11.23
C ASP A 253 -4.48 -9.26 12.60
N HIS A 254 -5.08 -9.89 13.61
CA HIS A 254 -5.21 -9.31 14.96
C HIS A 254 -5.90 -7.93 14.97
N CYS A 255 -6.83 -7.70 14.05
CA CYS A 255 -7.57 -6.45 13.97
C CYS A 255 -8.83 -6.47 14.85
N ASP A 256 -9.14 -5.38 15.55
CA ASP A 256 -10.44 -5.17 16.20
C ASP A 256 -11.33 -4.31 15.31
N ILE A 257 -12.57 -4.72 15.07
CA ILE A 257 -13.50 -4.01 14.19
C ILE A 257 -14.40 -3.09 15.03
N LYS A 258 -14.33 -1.80 14.72
CA LYS A 258 -15.17 -0.73 15.28
C LYS A 258 -16.19 -0.30 14.23
N SER A 259 -17.45 -0.67 14.46
CA SER A 259 -18.57 -0.35 13.56
C SER A 259 -19.89 -0.39 14.32
N GLU A 260 -20.79 0.56 14.07
CA GLU A 260 -22.17 0.46 14.56
C GLU A 260 -22.89 -0.73 13.90
N ARG A 261 -22.66 -0.91 12.60
CA ARG A 261 -23.31 -1.95 11.79
C ARG A 261 -22.35 -2.42 10.70
N LEU A 262 -21.69 -3.56 10.95
CA LEU A 262 -20.69 -4.08 10.04
C LEU A 262 -21.32 -4.67 8.77
N ASN A 263 -20.96 -4.06 7.64
CA ASN A 263 -21.25 -4.53 6.30
C ASN A 263 -19.99 -4.37 5.44
N LEU A 264 -19.28 -5.46 5.22
CA LEU A 264 -18.01 -5.49 4.50
C LEU A 264 -18.15 -6.39 3.28
N THR A 265 -17.96 -5.82 2.08
CA THR A 265 -17.86 -6.57 0.84
C THR A 265 -16.42 -6.57 0.34
N ILE A 266 -15.89 -7.76 0.02
CA ILE A 266 -14.58 -7.97 -0.59
C ILE A 266 -14.83 -8.62 -1.95
N GLU A 267 -14.50 -7.93 -3.05
CA GLU A 267 -14.82 -8.37 -4.40
C GLU A 267 -13.59 -8.35 -5.32
N LYS A 268 -13.41 -9.39 -6.16
CA LYS A 268 -12.29 -9.46 -7.12
C LYS A 268 -10.92 -9.31 -6.46
N VAL A 269 -10.77 -9.85 -5.25
CA VAL A 269 -9.49 -9.86 -4.56
C VAL A 269 -8.80 -11.20 -4.77
N GLU A 270 -7.58 -11.23 -5.34
CA GLU A 270 -6.93 -12.51 -5.66
C GLU A 270 -6.71 -13.35 -4.40
N SER A 271 -6.12 -12.79 -3.34
CA SER A 271 -5.87 -13.48 -2.07
C SER A 271 -6.43 -12.71 -0.87
N VAL A 272 -7.26 -13.38 -0.06
CA VAL A 272 -7.86 -12.83 1.16
C VAL A 272 -7.46 -13.67 2.36
N SER A 273 -6.86 -13.05 3.38
CA SER A 273 -6.52 -13.67 4.66
C SER A 273 -7.10 -12.87 5.82
N LEU A 274 -8.05 -13.48 6.54
CA LEU A 274 -8.70 -12.90 7.72
C LEU A 274 -8.31 -13.74 8.94
N SER A 275 -7.50 -13.20 9.84
CA SER A 275 -7.02 -13.92 11.01
C SER A 275 -7.11 -13.13 12.32
N ASN A 276 -7.46 -13.83 13.40
CA ASN A 276 -7.49 -13.26 14.75
C ASN A 276 -8.37 -11.99 14.86
N LEU A 277 -9.43 -11.89 14.07
CA LEU A 277 -10.32 -10.73 14.07
C LEU A 277 -11.14 -10.67 15.37
N ARG A 278 -11.26 -9.46 15.92
CA ARG A 278 -12.08 -9.15 17.09
C ARG A 278 -13.18 -8.17 16.69
N PHE A 279 -14.29 -8.23 17.43
CA PHE A 279 -15.48 -7.44 17.16
C PHE A 279 -15.94 -6.74 18.43
N ASN A 280 -15.04 -6.37 19.33
CA ASN A 280 -15.40 -5.89 20.66
C ASN A 280 -16.23 -4.61 20.57
N GLN A 281 -15.84 -3.73 19.66
CA GLN A 281 -16.48 -2.44 19.38
C GLN A 281 -17.46 -2.50 18.20
N CYS A 282 -17.93 -3.69 17.83
CA CYS A 282 -18.97 -3.89 16.84
C CYS A 282 -20.30 -4.21 17.52
N GLU A 283 -21.30 -3.34 17.36
CA GLU A 283 -22.62 -3.52 17.99
C GLU A 283 -23.45 -4.57 17.24
N VAL A 284 -23.53 -4.43 15.92
CA VAL A 284 -24.29 -5.31 15.03
C VAL A 284 -23.40 -5.80 13.91
N ILE A 285 -23.39 -7.12 13.68
CA ILE A 285 -22.77 -7.72 12.50
C ILE A 285 -23.87 -8.09 11.51
N GLU A 286 -23.86 -7.48 10.33
CA GLU A 286 -24.72 -7.91 9.24
C GLU A 286 -24.07 -9.05 8.47
N PHE A 287 -23.06 -8.76 7.67
CA PHE A 287 -22.38 -9.78 6.89
C PHE A 287 -21.00 -9.31 6.46
N ILE A 288 -20.13 -10.29 6.25
CA ILE A 288 -18.88 -10.17 5.52
C ILE A 288 -19.04 -10.97 4.23
N ASN A 289 -19.17 -10.27 3.11
CA ASN A 289 -19.40 -10.87 1.80
C ASN A 289 -18.07 -10.94 1.03
N ILE A 290 -17.67 -12.11 0.54
CA ILE A 290 -16.43 -12.32 -0.23
C ILE A 290 -16.78 -12.94 -1.58
N LYS A 291 -16.44 -12.27 -2.68
CA LYS A 291 -16.82 -12.65 -4.04
C LYS A 291 -15.64 -12.61 -5.01
N ASN A 292 -15.60 -13.57 -5.94
CA ASN A 292 -14.65 -13.58 -7.06
C ASN A 292 -13.18 -13.56 -6.59
N SER A 293 -12.82 -14.41 -5.62
CA SER A 293 -11.46 -14.49 -5.09
C SER A 293 -10.76 -15.78 -5.51
N ASN A 294 -9.43 -15.76 -5.70
CA ASN A 294 -8.71 -16.99 -5.98
C ASN A 294 -8.59 -17.83 -4.69
N THR A 295 -8.06 -17.23 -3.63
CA THR A 295 -7.85 -17.90 -2.34
C THR A 295 -8.45 -17.09 -1.20
N VAL A 296 -9.20 -17.77 -0.32
CA VAL A 296 -9.76 -17.19 0.90
C VAL A 296 -9.35 -18.04 2.09
N LYS A 297 -8.75 -17.41 3.09
CA LYS A 297 -8.39 -18.03 4.36
C LYS A 297 -9.03 -17.27 5.52
N VAL A 298 -9.85 -17.96 6.30
CA VAL A 298 -10.39 -17.45 7.56
C VAL A 298 -9.84 -18.33 8.68
N SER A 299 -9.15 -17.73 9.65
CA SER A 299 -8.54 -18.52 10.72
C SER A 299 -8.49 -17.85 12.08
N ASN A 300 -8.50 -18.65 13.14
CA ASN A 300 -8.42 -18.18 14.54
C ASN A 300 -9.49 -17.12 14.86
N LEU A 301 -10.70 -17.31 14.33
CA LEU A 301 -11.81 -16.39 14.54
C LEU A 301 -12.56 -16.80 15.81
N GLY A 302 -12.62 -15.91 16.79
CA GLY A 302 -13.38 -16.11 18.03
C GLY A 302 -14.55 -15.13 18.12
N LEU A 303 -15.79 -15.60 18.28
CA LEU A 303 -16.92 -14.74 18.66
C LEU A 303 -17.58 -15.28 19.92
N ASN A 304 -17.62 -14.42 20.95
CA ASN A 304 -18.26 -14.71 22.21
C ASN A 304 -19.31 -13.64 22.52
N TYR A 305 -20.52 -14.04 22.90
CA TYR A 305 -21.61 -13.13 23.33
C TYR A 305 -21.97 -12.05 22.29
N LYS A 306 -22.15 -12.46 21.02
CA LYS A 306 -22.46 -11.55 19.91
C LYS A 306 -23.82 -11.84 19.28
N LYS A 307 -24.40 -10.82 18.65
CA LYS A 307 -25.66 -10.90 17.90
C LYS A 307 -25.38 -10.68 16.42
N ILE A 308 -25.84 -11.61 15.58
CA ILE A 308 -25.74 -11.56 14.12
C ILE A 308 -27.16 -11.38 13.58
N TYR A 309 -27.41 -10.38 12.73
CA TYR A 309 -28.78 -10.05 12.26
C TYR A 309 -29.07 -10.50 10.83
N THR A 310 -28.38 -11.54 10.41
CA THR A 310 -28.51 -12.19 9.11
C THR A 310 -28.47 -13.69 9.30
N ASP A 311 -28.77 -14.41 8.23
CA ASP A 311 -28.71 -15.88 8.24
C ASP A 311 -27.26 -16.40 8.32
N TYR A 312 -26.26 -15.56 7.99
CA TYR A 312 -24.85 -15.95 7.89
C TYR A 312 -23.86 -14.83 8.24
N LEU A 313 -22.77 -15.16 8.94
CA LEU A 313 -21.67 -14.21 9.21
C LEU A 313 -20.85 -13.92 7.95
N PHE A 314 -20.43 -14.98 7.26
CA PHE A 314 -19.72 -14.91 5.99
C PHE A 314 -20.60 -15.44 4.85
N ASP A 315 -20.71 -14.67 3.75
CA ASP A 315 -21.26 -15.13 2.47
C ASP A 315 -20.11 -15.17 1.46
N ILE A 316 -19.66 -16.37 1.10
CA ILE A 316 -18.47 -16.61 0.27
C ILE A 316 -18.91 -17.22 -1.06
N GLN A 317 -18.66 -16.52 -2.16
CA GLN A 317 -19.08 -16.93 -3.50
C GLN A 317 -17.93 -16.86 -4.51
N ASP A 318 -17.93 -17.79 -5.48
CA ASP A 318 -17.02 -17.76 -6.63
C ASP A 318 -15.54 -17.75 -6.20
N VAL A 319 -15.14 -18.73 -5.37
CA VAL A 319 -13.77 -18.86 -4.83
C VAL A 319 -13.11 -20.15 -5.31
N ASN A 320 -11.83 -20.09 -5.72
CA ASN A 320 -11.13 -21.32 -6.13
C ASN A 320 -10.75 -22.18 -4.90
N GLU A 321 -10.11 -21.60 -3.89
CA GLU A 321 -9.74 -22.30 -2.66
C GLU A 321 -10.19 -21.56 -1.40
N LEU A 322 -10.98 -22.23 -0.56
CA LEU A 322 -11.41 -21.75 0.76
C LEU A 322 -10.78 -22.59 1.86
N THR A 323 -10.16 -21.93 2.85
CA THR A 323 -9.70 -22.56 4.10
C THR A 323 -10.36 -21.88 5.29
N VAL A 324 -11.05 -22.66 6.13
CA VAL A 324 -11.63 -22.21 7.40
C VAL A 324 -11.07 -23.06 8.52
N GLN A 325 -10.29 -22.47 9.42
CA GLN A 325 -9.62 -23.25 10.47
C GLN A 325 -9.55 -22.56 11.82
N ASN A 326 -9.59 -23.35 12.90
CA ASN A 326 -9.46 -22.89 14.28
C ASN A 326 -10.47 -21.78 14.65
N THR A 327 -11.72 -21.86 14.19
CA THR A 327 -12.75 -20.90 14.58
C THR A 327 -13.49 -21.38 15.84
N GLU A 328 -13.76 -20.50 16.79
CA GLU A 328 -14.53 -20.80 18.00
C GLU A 328 -15.69 -19.82 18.17
N PHE A 329 -16.91 -20.34 18.20
CA PHE A 329 -18.12 -19.56 18.37
C PHE A 329 -18.82 -20.01 19.66
N GLU A 330 -18.98 -19.09 20.61
CA GLU A 330 -19.57 -19.34 21.93
C GLU A 330 -20.68 -18.33 22.23
N TYR A 331 -21.87 -18.79 22.64
CA TYR A 331 -22.98 -17.91 23.02
C TYR A 331 -23.34 -16.84 21.95
N VAL A 332 -23.35 -17.23 20.68
CA VAL A 332 -23.75 -16.35 19.58
C VAL A 332 -25.24 -16.51 19.27
N ASP A 333 -25.95 -15.39 19.20
CA ASP A 333 -27.35 -15.32 18.80
C ASP A 333 -27.47 -14.88 17.33
N VAL A 334 -28.05 -15.72 16.47
CA VAL A 334 -28.29 -15.42 15.05
C VAL A 334 -29.77 -15.09 14.84
N TYR A 335 -30.09 -13.92 14.26
CA TYR A 335 -31.45 -13.43 14.02
C TYR A 335 -31.75 -13.45 12.52
N SER A 336 -32.62 -14.38 12.08
CA SER A 336 -33.04 -14.48 10.68
C SER A 336 -34.16 -13.48 10.35
N ASN A 337 -33.96 -12.65 9.32
CA ASN A 337 -34.87 -11.55 8.95
C ASN A 337 -35.94 -11.89 7.89
N GLN A 338 -36.12 -13.16 7.53
CA GLN A 338 -37.05 -13.52 6.45
C GLN A 338 -38.48 -13.80 6.91
N ASN A 339 -39.35 -12.79 6.82
CA ASN A 339 -40.81 -12.91 6.93
C ASN A 339 -41.42 -13.58 5.69
N ASN A 340 -41.35 -14.91 5.58
CA ASN A 340 -42.11 -15.62 4.55
C ASN A 340 -43.50 -15.99 5.09
N ILE A 341 -44.52 -15.19 4.73
CA ILE A 341 -45.92 -15.50 4.97
C ILE A 341 -46.38 -16.45 3.87
N PHE A 342 -46.70 -17.70 4.21
CA PHE A 342 -47.37 -18.64 3.30
C PHE A 342 -48.79 -18.93 3.77
N GLY A 343 -49.76 -18.77 2.86
CA GLY A 343 -51.19 -18.77 3.12
C GLY A 343 -51.87 -20.12 3.33
N ASP A 344 -51.15 -21.24 3.39
CA ASP A 344 -51.77 -22.57 3.49
C ASP A 344 -51.00 -23.52 4.44
N GLY A 345 -51.05 -23.20 5.73
CA GLY A 345 -51.21 -24.16 6.83
C GLY A 345 -50.19 -25.27 7.13
N ARG A 346 -49.38 -25.80 6.20
CA ARG A 346 -48.40 -26.87 6.49
C ARG A 346 -47.25 -26.87 5.49
N GLN A 347 -46.08 -26.40 5.92
CA GLN A 347 -44.76 -27.05 5.75
C GLN A 347 -43.69 -26.17 6.43
N PHE A 348 -43.07 -26.71 7.48
CA PHE A 348 -41.91 -26.10 8.13
C PHE A 348 -40.69 -26.37 7.24
N PHE A 349 -40.21 -25.35 6.50
CA PHE A 349 -38.87 -25.45 5.94
C PHE A 349 -37.87 -25.26 7.07
N GLN A 350 -37.03 -26.28 7.32
CA GLN A 350 -35.79 -26.12 8.07
C GLN A 350 -34.96 -25.05 7.35
N LYS A 351 -34.88 -23.84 7.91
CA LYS A 351 -33.96 -22.82 7.42
C LYS A 351 -32.63 -23.03 8.11
N GLU A 352 -31.60 -23.24 7.31
CA GLU A 352 -30.24 -23.44 7.77
C GLU A 352 -29.57 -22.08 7.93
N ALA A 353 -29.17 -21.75 9.17
CA ALA A 353 -28.24 -20.67 9.46
C ALA A 353 -26.86 -21.26 9.69
N ALA A 354 -25.82 -20.52 9.31
CA ALA A 354 -24.43 -20.94 9.53
C ALA A 354 -23.50 -19.75 9.68
N PHE A 355 -22.31 -19.97 10.23
CA PHE A 355 -21.28 -18.92 10.23
C PHE A 355 -20.71 -18.68 8.84
N PHE A 356 -20.66 -19.71 7.99
CA PHE A 356 -20.16 -19.63 6.63
C PHE A 356 -21.20 -20.19 5.65
N LYS A 357 -21.73 -19.31 4.78
CA LYS A 357 -22.43 -19.74 3.57
C LYS A 357 -21.45 -19.72 2.41
N VAL A 358 -21.36 -20.83 1.69
CA VAL A 358 -20.36 -21.04 0.64
C VAL A 358 -21.05 -21.46 -0.65
N LYS A 359 -20.84 -20.73 -1.74
CA LYS A 359 -21.41 -20.99 -3.06
C LYS A 359 -20.32 -20.98 -4.14
N GLU A 360 -20.41 -21.91 -5.09
CA GLU A 360 -19.48 -21.96 -6.25
C GLU A 360 -17.98 -22.03 -5.87
N VAL A 361 -17.66 -22.73 -4.77
CA VAL A 361 -16.26 -22.93 -4.33
C VAL A 361 -15.70 -24.27 -4.81
N LYS A 362 -14.53 -24.24 -5.45
CA LYS A 362 -13.92 -25.45 -6.06
C LYS A 362 -13.28 -26.39 -5.04
N LYS A 363 -12.62 -25.85 -4.02
CA LYS A 363 -11.93 -26.62 -2.97
C LYS A 363 -12.13 -25.97 -1.61
N ILE A 364 -12.60 -26.77 -0.64
CA ILE A 364 -12.86 -26.33 0.74
C ILE A 364 -12.00 -27.18 1.68
N THR A 365 -11.27 -26.52 2.58
CA THR A 365 -10.55 -27.16 3.69
C THR A 365 -11.11 -26.62 5.01
N GLU A 366 -11.62 -27.51 5.86
CA GLU A 366 -12.14 -27.18 7.17
C GLU A 366 -11.40 -27.96 8.26
N SER A 367 -10.92 -27.31 9.32
CA SER A 367 -10.25 -28.00 10.44
C SER A 367 -10.38 -27.26 11.77
N ASN A 368 -10.54 -28.02 12.87
CA ASN A 368 -10.53 -27.51 14.25
C ASN A 368 -11.53 -26.39 14.57
N ASN A 369 -12.72 -26.40 13.96
CA ASN A 369 -13.76 -25.41 14.24
C ASN A 369 -14.74 -25.91 15.31
N LYS A 370 -15.16 -25.04 16.21
CA LYS A 370 -16.01 -25.36 17.36
C LYS A 370 -17.18 -24.39 17.49
N ILE A 371 -18.38 -24.94 17.70
CA ILE A 371 -19.59 -24.18 18.05
C ILE A 371 -20.08 -24.69 19.40
N THR A 372 -20.29 -23.78 20.36
CA THR A 372 -20.79 -24.11 21.70
C THR A 372 -21.90 -23.14 22.08
N ASP A 373 -23.03 -23.65 22.57
CA ASP A 373 -24.13 -22.86 23.14
C ASP A 373 -24.65 -21.67 22.29
N CYS A 374 -24.56 -21.78 20.96
CA CYS A 374 -25.08 -20.78 20.02
C CYS A 374 -26.56 -21.04 19.70
N LYS A 375 -27.33 -19.97 19.48
CA LYS A 375 -28.78 -20.02 19.26
C LYS A 375 -29.19 -19.33 17.96
N ILE A 376 -30.25 -19.85 17.34
CA ILE A 376 -30.90 -19.22 16.19
C ILE A 376 -32.28 -18.72 16.64
N HIS A 377 -32.51 -17.44 16.46
CA HIS A 377 -33.77 -16.75 16.68
C HIS A 377 -34.42 -16.49 15.33
N SER A 378 -35.60 -17.05 15.11
CA SER A 378 -36.44 -16.68 13.96
C SER A 378 -37.62 -15.84 14.47
N ASN A 379 -37.85 -14.68 13.84
CA ASN A 379 -39.03 -13.87 14.14
C ASN A 379 -40.18 -14.33 13.24
N PHE A 380 -41.04 -15.21 13.74
CA PHE A 380 -42.26 -15.59 13.04
C PHE A 380 -43.47 -15.02 13.78
N MET A 381 -44.09 -13.97 13.22
CA MET A 381 -45.30 -13.33 13.76
C MET A 381 -45.21 -12.96 15.26
N GLY A 382 -44.05 -12.50 15.74
CA GLY A 382 -43.87 -12.10 17.15
C GLY A 382 -43.69 -13.26 18.13
N PHE A 383 -43.58 -14.50 17.64
CA PHE A 383 -43.17 -15.67 18.43
C PHE A 383 -41.72 -16.02 18.09
N TYR A 384 -40.85 -15.98 19.12
CA TYR A 384 -39.47 -16.45 19.03
C TYR A 384 -39.46 -17.96 19.22
N ASN A 385 -39.29 -18.70 18.13
CA ASN A 385 -39.06 -20.14 18.19
C ASN A 385 -37.55 -20.40 18.06
N GLU A 386 -36.96 -21.08 19.06
CA GLU A 386 -35.59 -21.60 19.00
C GLU A 386 -35.60 -22.82 18.04
N PHE A 387 -35.14 -22.64 16.81
CA PHE A 387 -35.00 -23.74 15.84
C PHE A 387 -33.55 -24.24 15.80
N TYR A 388 -33.37 -25.56 15.86
CA TYR A 388 -32.06 -26.20 15.94
C TYR A 388 -31.53 -26.65 14.57
N GLN A 389 -30.44 -26.02 14.13
CA GLN A 389 -29.15 -26.62 13.75
C GLN A 389 -28.28 -25.48 13.18
N LEU A 390 -27.51 -24.81 14.07
CA LEU A 390 -26.45 -23.90 13.61
C LEU A 390 -25.26 -24.76 13.20
N THR A 391 -24.84 -24.62 11.95
CA THR A 391 -23.67 -25.32 11.41
C THR A 391 -22.52 -24.34 11.20
N ASN A 392 -21.29 -24.84 11.14
CA ASN A 392 -20.17 -23.99 10.76
C ASN A 392 -20.34 -23.53 9.31
N LEU A 393 -20.63 -24.47 8.42
CA LEU A 393 -20.60 -24.24 6.97
C LEU A 393 -21.83 -24.85 6.29
N ILE A 394 -22.47 -24.07 5.41
CA ILE A 394 -23.49 -24.54 4.46
C ILE A 394 -22.95 -24.37 3.05
N TYR A 395 -22.98 -25.45 2.27
CA TYR A 395 -22.56 -25.44 0.87
C TYR A 395 -23.77 -25.43 -0.08
N GLN A 396 -23.86 -24.39 -0.91
CA GLN A 396 -24.86 -24.27 -1.96
C GLN A 396 -24.20 -24.52 -3.32
N LYS A 397 -24.70 -25.53 -4.03
CA LYS A 397 -24.22 -25.90 -5.37
C LYS A 397 -24.60 -24.87 -6.42
#